data_AF-A0A7S3KK47-F1
#
_entry.id   AF-A0A7S3KK47-F1
#
_cell.length_a   1.000
_cell.length_b   1.000
_cell.length_c   1.000
_cell.angle_alpha   90.00
_cell.angle_beta   90.00
_cell.angle_gamma   90.00
#
_symmetry.space_group_name_H-M   'P 1'
#
loop_
_entity.id
_entity.type
_entity.pdbx_description
1 polymer ?
#
loop_
_entity_poly.entity_id
_entity_poly.type
_entity_poly.pdbx_seq_one_letter_code
_entity_poly.pdbx_strand_id
1 'polypeptide(L)'
;MLKTILRPNMSKNYSIFGAGPSGLWTALRLSEGQSAASGSKSSLPKEGDVIDIYDPTRYAFSEALNPKYSKGDRVPGGRINTYYYGQKGQNGKWADYKKNTNAEMGGMRYLEYHEDPDKDGHRLVTHLINNYGLGGDPFDTTDKPLKYIDGIHHWRGEDTENGKVWTECYKNIFERHIKKFCLANGIESDADGKYHLSRNQRAKFYNEATYTFGENDPSKRVYEETTKLKNIGFWNLVLAEPEIGGIGYDYLLKTSGYNAFLINYNAASAMIRNNEFAPGSTRFRSIKGGFSILFDKMFRTIEENCIKNGIEFNYHSGYKLTSIHALKDEGLTKAGFTLGEHGNQWQSTGGSHTTDYAFLC
;
A
#
# COMPACT_ATOMS: atom_id res chain seq x y z
N MET A 1 37.04 41.02 3.31
CA MET A 1 36.53 40.25 4.47
C MET A 1 35.02 40.13 4.32
N LEU A 2 34.54 39.12 3.61
CA LEU A 2 33.09 38.86 3.48
C LEU A 2 32.63 38.21 4.78
N LYS A 3 31.88 38.96 5.60
CA LYS A 3 31.15 38.38 6.73
C LYS A 3 30.08 37.48 6.15
N THR A 4 30.27 36.17 6.27
CA THR A 4 29.18 35.19 6.16
C THR A 4 28.17 35.57 7.22
N ILE A 5 27.08 36.22 6.81
CA ILE A 5 25.92 36.43 7.66
C ILE A 5 25.34 35.03 7.89
N LEU A 6 25.70 34.41 9.01
CA LEU A 6 25.01 33.24 9.52
C LEU A 6 23.58 33.68 9.77
N ARG A 7 22.67 33.37 8.83
CA ARG A 7 21.23 33.57 9.03
C ARG A 7 20.86 32.79 10.30
N PRO A 8 20.09 33.38 11.23
CA PRO A 8 19.56 32.64 12.37
C PRO A 8 18.81 31.40 11.84
N ASN A 9 18.90 30.28 12.56
CA ASN A 9 18.18 29.06 12.24
C ASN A 9 16.68 29.37 12.16
N MET A 10 16.18 29.68 10.97
CA MET A 10 14.75 29.84 10.75
C MET A 10 14.09 28.48 10.93
N SER A 11 13.00 28.46 11.69
CA SER A 11 12.10 27.30 11.80
C SER A 11 11.69 26.85 10.40
N LYS A 12 11.77 25.55 10.15
CA LYS A 12 11.34 24.93 8.90
C LYS A 12 9.92 24.37 9.05
N ASN A 13 9.15 24.48 7.98
CA ASN A 13 7.84 23.83 7.88
C ASN A 13 7.90 22.58 6.98
N TYR A 14 7.33 21.48 7.47
CA TYR A 14 7.12 20.22 6.79
C TYR A 14 5.62 19.97 6.65
N SER A 15 5.07 20.13 5.45
CA SER A 15 3.63 19.93 5.19
C SER A 15 3.36 18.61 4.47
N ILE A 16 2.49 17.80 5.07
CA ILE A 16 2.07 16.48 4.60
C ILE A 16 0.60 16.57 4.17
N PHE A 17 0.31 16.20 2.93
CA PHE A 17 -1.04 16.23 2.37
C PHE A 17 -1.61 14.81 2.31
N GLY A 18 -2.43 14.49 3.30
CA GLY A 18 -3.06 13.19 3.54
C GLY A 18 -2.63 12.59 4.88
N ALA A 19 -3.59 12.21 5.73
CA ALA A 19 -3.38 11.51 7.01
C ALA A 19 -3.75 10.01 6.90
N GLY A 20 -3.58 9.43 5.71
CA GLY A 20 -3.64 7.99 5.49
C GLY A 20 -2.33 7.28 5.88
N PRO A 21 -2.17 5.99 5.52
CA PRO A 21 -1.00 5.19 5.91
C PRO A 21 0.34 5.81 5.50
N SER A 22 0.45 6.35 4.28
CA SER A 22 1.64 7.02 3.74
C SER A 22 1.98 8.29 4.52
N GLY A 23 0.98 9.15 4.76
CA GLY A 23 1.18 10.41 5.47
C GLY A 23 1.53 10.22 6.94
N LEU A 24 0.83 9.34 7.64
CA LEU A 24 1.16 8.99 9.03
C LEU A 24 2.53 8.32 9.13
N TRP A 25 2.90 7.45 8.19
CA TRP A 25 4.24 6.88 8.15
C TRP A 25 5.31 7.97 7.94
N THR A 26 5.06 8.92 7.05
CA THR A 26 5.97 10.04 6.78
C THR A 26 6.14 10.92 8.02
N ALA A 27 5.04 11.30 8.66
CA ALA A 27 5.05 12.07 9.90
C ALA A 27 5.78 11.32 11.03
N LEU A 28 5.55 10.01 11.17
CA LEU A 28 6.24 9.18 12.16
C LEU A 28 7.76 9.24 11.95
N ARG A 29 8.23 9.00 10.72
CA ARG A 29 9.66 9.03 10.39
C ARG A 29 10.30 10.40 10.57
N LEU A 30 9.57 11.48 10.27
CA LEU A 30 10.03 12.85 10.51
C LEU A 30 10.11 13.16 12.01
N SER A 31 9.07 12.80 12.77
CA SER A 31 9.00 13.02 14.22
C SER A 31 10.07 12.27 15.00
N GLU A 32 10.49 11.08 14.54
CA GLU A 32 11.54 10.28 15.19
C GLU A 32 12.93 10.92 15.10
N GLY A 33 13.16 11.84 14.14
CA GLY A 33 14.45 12.53 13.98
C GLY A 33 15.63 11.62 13.62
N GLN A 34 15.37 10.42 13.06
CA GLN A 34 16.42 9.46 12.71
C GLN A 34 16.68 9.44 11.20
N SER A 35 17.91 9.84 10.80
CA SER A 35 18.36 9.65 9.41
C SER A 35 18.70 8.19 9.17
N ALA A 36 18.61 7.75 7.91
CA ALA A 36 19.37 6.57 7.51
C ALA A 36 20.87 6.79 7.84
N ALA A 37 21.62 5.73 8.11
CA ALA A 37 23.02 5.79 8.57
C ALA A 37 23.96 6.60 7.65
N SER A 38 23.55 6.88 6.40
CA SER A 38 24.27 7.66 5.39
C SER A 38 23.56 8.95 4.95
N GLY A 39 22.41 9.29 5.54
CA GLY A 39 21.60 10.45 5.14
C GLY A 39 22.07 11.77 5.78
N SER A 40 21.94 12.87 5.04
CA SER A 40 22.18 14.21 5.60
C SER A 40 21.19 14.50 6.73
N LYS A 41 21.68 14.82 7.93
CA LYS A 41 20.86 15.27 9.06
C LYS A 41 20.23 16.65 8.81
N SER A 42 20.68 17.39 7.80
CA SER A 42 20.23 18.76 7.54
C SER A 42 18.77 18.88 7.11
N SER A 43 18.15 17.79 6.64
CA SER A 43 16.75 17.76 6.21
C SER A 43 15.78 17.23 7.30
N LEU A 44 16.29 16.76 8.43
CA LEU A 44 15.44 16.31 9.52
C LEU A 44 14.87 17.49 10.31
N PRO A 45 13.60 17.42 10.76
CA PRO A 45 13.07 18.38 11.69
C PRO A 45 13.91 18.44 12.97
N LYS A 46 14.06 19.64 13.51
CA LYS A 46 14.73 19.91 14.79
C LYS A 46 13.80 20.72 15.70
N GLU A 47 14.24 20.97 16.93
CA GLU A 47 13.53 21.83 17.87
C GLU A 47 13.17 23.19 17.22
N GLY A 48 11.90 23.57 17.37
CA GLY A 48 11.31 24.78 16.79
C GLY A 48 10.80 24.63 15.35
N ASP A 49 11.04 23.51 14.66
CA ASP A 49 10.43 23.22 13.36
C ASP A 49 8.97 22.77 13.52
N VAL A 50 8.20 22.81 12.42
CA VAL A 50 6.77 22.49 12.38
C VAL A 50 6.50 21.31 11.44
N ILE A 51 5.69 20.36 11.89
CA ILE A 51 5.09 19.31 11.06
C ILE A 51 3.59 19.54 10.99
N ASP A 52 3.09 19.89 9.80
CA ASP A 52 1.67 20.04 9.49
C ASP A 52 1.15 18.83 8.71
N ILE A 53 0.03 18.24 9.12
CA ILE A 53 -0.71 17.25 8.32
C ILE A 53 -2.06 17.83 7.94
N TYR A 54 -2.34 17.90 6.64
CA TYR A 54 -3.64 18.30 6.09
C TYR A 54 -4.39 17.08 5.56
N ASP A 55 -5.64 16.86 5.95
CA ASP A 55 -6.48 15.79 5.39
C ASP A 55 -7.91 16.27 5.15
N PRO A 56 -8.56 15.95 4.01
CA PRO A 56 -9.94 16.34 3.76
C PRO A 56 -10.96 15.68 4.71
N THR A 57 -10.59 14.57 5.33
CA THR A 57 -11.42 13.80 6.27
C THR A 57 -11.25 14.36 7.67
N ARG A 58 -12.34 14.37 8.44
CA ARG A 58 -12.29 14.68 9.87
C ARG A 58 -12.16 13.40 10.66
N TYR A 59 -10.93 12.91 10.82
CA TYR A 59 -10.74 11.69 11.59
C TYR A 59 -11.07 11.90 13.07
N ALA A 60 -11.78 10.93 13.62
CA ALA A 60 -12.01 10.75 15.04
C ALA A 60 -10.98 9.75 15.56
N PHE A 61 -9.87 10.28 16.06
CA PHE A 61 -8.91 9.49 16.82
C PHE A 61 -9.52 9.09 18.17
N SER A 62 -9.04 8.04 18.83
CA SER A 62 -9.70 7.62 20.08
C SER A 62 -9.56 8.67 21.18
N GLU A 63 -10.61 8.89 21.97
CA GLU A 63 -10.55 9.79 23.13
C GLU A 63 -9.47 9.34 24.14
N ALA A 64 -9.25 8.03 24.25
CA ALA A 64 -8.26 7.44 25.15
C ALA A 64 -6.81 7.76 24.75
N LEU A 65 -6.49 7.81 23.45
CA LEU A 65 -5.13 8.09 22.98
C LEU A 65 -4.96 9.57 22.61
N ASN A 66 -5.95 10.17 21.96
CA ASN A 66 -5.85 11.44 21.26
C ASN A 66 -7.08 12.33 21.55
N PRO A 67 -7.29 12.79 22.80
CA PRO A 67 -8.50 13.50 23.22
C PRO A 67 -8.75 14.79 22.43
N LYS A 68 -7.69 15.51 22.05
CA LYS A 68 -7.75 16.74 21.24
C LYS A 68 -8.37 16.51 19.86
N TYR A 69 -8.18 15.31 19.29
CA TYR A 69 -8.59 14.95 17.93
C TYR A 69 -9.68 13.87 17.90
N SER A 70 -10.44 13.76 18.99
CA SER A 70 -11.49 12.75 19.15
C SER A 70 -12.83 13.09 18.50
N LYS A 71 -13.01 14.36 18.10
CA LYS A 71 -14.23 14.87 17.48
C LYS A 71 -14.11 14.86 15.95
N GLY A 72 -14.31 13.68 15.36
CA GLY A 72 -14.38 13.50 13.90
C GLY A 72 -15.64 12.76 13.47
N ASP A 73 -15.78 12.52 12.16
CA ASP A 73 -16.89 11.79 11.54
C ASP A 73 -16.51 10.38 11.07
N ARG A 74 -15.23 10.02 11.12
CA ARG A 74 -14.70 8.75 10.63
C ARG A 74 -13.46 8.31 11.42
N VAL A 75 -13.25 7.02 11.64
CA VAL A 75 -12.00 6.53 12.27
C VAL A 75 -10.78 6.71 11.35
N PRO A 76 -9.55 6.80 11.89
CA PRO A 76 -8.34 7.05 11.10
C PRO A 76 -7.95 5.87 10.20
N GLY A 77 -7.25 6.17 9.10
CA GLY A 77 -6.61 5.18 8.22
C GLY A 77 -6.86 5.30 6.71
N GLY A 78 -7.64 6.30 6.26
CA GLY A 78 -7.86 6.56 4.84
C GLY A 78 -8.53 5.39 4.11
N ARG A 79 -7.79 4.71 3.25
CA ARG A 79 -8.30 3.52 2.50
C ARG A 79 -8.23 2.22 3.31
N ILE A 80 -7.60 2.24 4.49
CA ILE A 80 -7.58 1.12 5.42
C ILE A 80 -8.43 1.57 6.61
N ASN A 81 -9.67 1.10 6.67
CA ASN A 81 -10.68 1.70 7.53
C ASN A 81 -11.56 0.60 8.14
N THR A 82 -11.67 0.63 9.46
CA THR A 82 -12.52 -0.30 10.21
C THR A 82 -13.84 0.36 10.56
N TYR A 83 -14.95 -0.24 10.13
CA TYR A 83 -16.27 0.08 10.66
C TYR A 83 -16.52 -0.72 11.93
N TYR A 84 -17.05 -0.08 12.97
CA TYR A 84 -17.46 -0.78 14.18
C TYR A 84 -18.98 -0.76 14.24
N TYR A 85 -19.61 -1.91 14.39
CA TYR A 85 -21.05 -2.01 14.55
C TYR A 85 -21.47 -1.48 15.93
N GLY A 86 -22.59 -0.75 16.00
CA GLY A 86 -23.07 -0.11 17.24
C GLY A 86 -22.45 1.26 17.56
N GLN A 87 -21.67 1.84 16.64
CA GLN A 87 -20.90 3.09 16.87
C GLN A 87 -21.70 4.40 16.89
N LYS A 88 -23.03 4.39 16.78
CA LYS A 88 -23.86 5.60 16.94
C LYS A 88 -24.87 5.44 18.08
N GLY A 89 -24.65 6.20 19.15
CA GLY A 89 -25.73 6.84 19.90
C GLY A 89 -25.87 6.48 21.36
N GLN A 90 -24.96 6.97 22.23
CA GLN A 90 -25.32 7.81 23.38
C GLN A 90 -24.17 8.82 23.60
N ASN A 91 -24.45 10.12 23.46
CA ASN A 91 -23.56 11.25 23.77
C ASN A 91 -22.32 11.53 22.89
N GLY A 92 -22.27 11.03 21.64
CA GLY A 92 -21.24 11.46 20.68
C GLY A 92 -19.81 11.01 21.01
N LYS A 93 -19.65 9.97 21.82
CA LYS A 93 -18.35 9.38 22.16
C LYS A 93 -18.07 8.14 21.32
N TRP A 94 -16.86 8.05 20.78
CA TRP A 94 -16.38 6.88 20.02
C TRP A 94 -16.09 5.74 21.01
N ALA A 95 -16.81 4.63 20.86
CA ALA A 95 -16.78 3.49 21.78
C ALA A 95 -15.40 2.78 21.79
N ASP A 96 -15.08 2.20 22.94
CA ASP A 96 -13.90 1.35 23.17
C ASP A 96 -13.86 0.22 22.12
N TYR A 97 -12.82 0.23 21.28
CA TYR A 97 -12.62 -0.70 20.17
C TYR A 97 -12.68 -2.18 20.59
N LYS A 98 -12.53 -2.48 21.89
CA LYS A 98 -12.55 -3.85 22.42
C LYS A 98 -13.94 -4.46 22.57
N LYS A 99 -15.03 -3.69 22.53
CA LYS A 99 -16.38 -4.18 22.85
C LYS A 99 -17.32 -4.38 21.65
N ASN A 100 -16.92 -3.95 20.46
CA ASN A 100 -17.80 -3.92 19.30
C ASN A 100 -17.39 -4.96 18.25
N THR A 101 -18.38 -5.60 17.63
CA THR A 101 -18.19 -6.30 16.36
C THR A 101 -17.71 -5.29 15.32
N ASN A 102 -16.72 -5.65 14.51
CA ASN A 102 -16.16 -4.76 13.50
C ASN A 102 -16.16 -5.41 12.10
N ALA A 103 -16.02 -4.57 11.09
CA ALA A 103 -15.89 -4.96 9.69
C ALA A 103 -14.87 -4.04 9.02
N GLU A 104 -13.97 -4.60 8.22
CA GLU A 104 -13.02 -3.81 7.45
C GLU A 104 -13.66 -3.32 6.16
N MET A 105 -13.64 -2.00 5.94
CA MET A 105 -14.24 -1.34 4.78
C MET A 105 -13.22 -1.10 3.65
N GLY A 106 -11.99 -1.59 3.83
CA GLY A 106 -10.87 -1.38 2.91
C GLY A 106 -9.84 -2.49 3.02
N GLY A 107 -8.57 -2.14 3.22
CA GLY A 107 -7.53 -3.14 3.50
C GLY A 107 -7.88 -3.95 4.76
N MET A 108 -8.00 -5.28 4.63
CA MET A 108 -8.54 -6.16 5.67
C MET A 108 -7.58 -7.25 6.15
N ARG A 109 -6.42 -7.39 5.51
CA ARG A 109 -5.41 -8.39 5.86
C ARG A 109 -4.02 -7.97 5.42
N TYR A 110 -3.00 -8.45 6.12
CA TYR A 110 -1.60 -8.35 5.71
C TYR A 110 -0.96 -9.74 5.67
N LEU A 111 0.11 -9.88 4.89
CA LEU A 111 0.94 -11.08 4.93
C LEU A 111 1.97 -10.91 6.03
N GLU A 112 1.92 -11.74 7.06
CA GLU A 112 2.86 -11.70 8.18
C GLU A 112 4.30 -11.93 7.69
N TYR A 113 5.22 -11.09 8.15
CA TYR A 113 6.63 -11.22 7.81
C TYR A 113 7.37 -12.16 8.76
N HIS A 114 8.11 -13.10 8.19
CA HIS A 114 9.01 -14.01 8.91
C HIS A 114 10.44 -13.82 8.42
N GLU A 115 11.41 -13.78 9.34
CA GLU A 115 12.82 -13.55 8.98
C GLU A 115 13.51 -14.77 8.36
N ASP A 116 13.01 -15.99 8.61
CA ASP A 116 13.55 -17.24 8.08
C ASP A 116 12.46 -18.27 7.77
N PRO A 117 12.65 -19.15 6.76
CA PRO A 117 13.73 -19.15 5.76
C PRO A 117 13.44 -18.22 4.57
N ASP A 118 12.19 -17.78 4.40
CA ASP A 118 11.72 -17.24 3.11
C ASP A 118 11.82 -15.71 3.00
N LYS A 119 12.02 -14.99 4.11
CA LYS A 119 12.02 -13.51 4.17
C LYS A 119 10.82 -12.91 3.42
N ASP A 120 9.68 -13.57 3.53
CA ASP A 120 8.44 -13.28 2.85
C ASP A 120 7.50 -12.46 3.73
N GLY A 121 6.48 -11.84 3.13
CA GLY A 121 5.53 -11.01 3.87
C GLY A 121 5.83 -9.51 3.92
N HIS A 122 4.93 -8.78 4.56
CA HIS A 122 4.98 -7.33 4.69
C HIS A 122 5.82 -6.92 5.90
N ARG A 123 7.15 -6.86 5.72
CA ARG A 123 8.11 -6.54 6.80
C ARG A 123 7.71 -5.31 7.60
N LEU A 124 7.57 -4.16 6.93
CA LEU A 124 7.27 -2.89 7.58
C LEU A 124 5.96 -2.95 8.39
N VAL A 125 4.89 -3.47 7.78
CA VAL A 125 3.57 -3.56 8.41
C VAL A 125 3.63 -4.48 9.63
N THR A 126 4.26 -5.65 9.50
CA THR A 126 4.40 -6.62 10.60
C THR A 126 5.19 -6.03 11.77
N HIS A 127 6.30 -5.35 11.49
CA HIS A 127 7.10 -4.71 12.54
C HIS A 127 6.32 -3.59 13.25
N LEU A 128 5.57 -2.75 12.52
CA LEU A 128 4.75 -1.71 13.13
C LEU A 128 3.67 -2.29 14.04
N ILE A 129 2.93 -3.30 13.58
CA ILE A 129 1.89 -3.97 14.35
C ILE A 129 2.47 -4.57 15.65
N ASN A 130 3.62 -5.24 15.55
CA ASN A 130 4.30 -5.83 16.70
C ASN A 130 4.84 -4.77 17.67
N ASN A 131 5.46 -3.70 17.16
CA ASN A 131 5.97 -2.59 17.98
C ASN A 131 4.88 -1.94 18.81
N TYR A 132 3.65 -1.90 18.28
CA TYR A 132 2.49 -1.38 18.99
C TYR A 132 1.75 -2.38 19.87
N GLY A 133 2.26 -3.62 19.97
CA GLY A 133 1.66 -4.70 20.76
C GLY A 133 0.27 -5.09 20.28
N LEU A 134 -0.06 -4.83 19.01
CA LEU A 134 -1.37 -5.12 18.45
C LEU A 134 -1.55 -6.61 18.10
N GLY A 135 -0.45 -7.28 17.76
CA GLY A 135 -0.45 -8.68 17.32
C GLY A 135 -1.23 -8.90 16.01
N GLY A 136 -1.09 -10.11 15.46
CA GLY A 136 -1.83 -10.55 14.29
C GLY A 136 -2.76 -11.71 14.62
N ASP A 137 -4.07 -11.51 14.45
CA ASP A 137 -5.04 -12.61 14.50
C ASP A 137 -5.03 -13.35 13.16
N PRO A 138 -5.19 -14.69 13.12
CA PRO A 138 -5.39 -15.41 11.87
C PRO A 138 -6.53 -14.80 11.06
N PHE A 139 -6.31 -14.58 9.76
CA PHE A 139 -7.37 -14.23 8.83
C PHE A 139 -7.83 -15.51 8.14
N ASP A 140 -8.91 -16.09 8.65
CA ASP A 140 -9.41 -17.36 8.15
C ASP A 140 -9.91 -17.23 6.71
N THR A 141 -9.47 -18.15 5.87
CA THR A 141 -9.95 -18.33 4.50
C THR A 141 -10.56 -19.71 4.35
N THR A 142 -11.45 -19.89 3.39
CA THR A 142 -11.99 -21.22 3.08
C THR A 142 -11.16 -21.89 1.98
N ASP A 143 -10.85 -23.17 2.16
CA ASP A 143 -10.24 -24.01 1.13
C ASP A 143 -11.24 -24.40 0.04
N LYS A 144 -12.55 -24.30 0.34
CA LYS A 144 -13.67 -24.57 -0.55
C LYS A 144 -14.56 -23.33 -0.70
N PRO A 145 -14.10 -22.26 -1.39
CA PRO A 145 -14.95 -21.11 -1.67
C PRO A 145 -16.13 -21.51 -2.59
N LEU A 146 -17.32 -21.00 -2.26
CA LEU A 146 -18.50 -21.02 -3.13
C LEU A 146 -18.33 -19.96 -4.22
N LYS A 147 -18.67 -20.32 -5.45
CA LYS A 147 -18.71 -19.44 -6.60
C LYS A 147 -20.11 -19.45 -7.20
N TYR A 148 -20.42 -18.39 -7.94
CA TYR A 148 -21.66 -18.27 -8.71
C TYR A 148 -21.31 -17.78 -10.11
N ILE A 149 -21.45 -18.65 -11.11
CA ILE A 149 -21.06 -18.41 -12.52
C ILE A 149 -22.25 -18.81 -13.38
N ASP A 150 -22.66 -17.93 -14.30
CA ASP A 150 -23.74 -18.22 -15.26
C ASP A 150 -25.04 -18.78 -14.63
N GLY A 151 -25.37 -18.31 -13.43
CA GLY A 151 -26.57 -18.75 -12.71
C GLY A 151 -26.41 -20.04 -11.90
N ILE A 152 -25.21 -20.60 -11.82
CA ILE A 152 -24.93 -21.90 -11.19
C ILE A 152 -23.95 -21.73 -10.04
N HIS A 153 -24.21 -22.45 -8.94
CA HIS A 153 -23.32 -22.53 -7.79
C HIS A 153 -22.21 -23.56 -8.05
N HIS A 154 -20.94 -23.16 -7.89
CA HIS A 154 -19.79 -24.04 -8.04
C HIS A 154 -18.92 -23.98 -6.78
N TRP A 155 -18.64 -25.11 -6.15
CA TRP A 155 -17.62 -25.17 -5.11
C TRP A 155 -16.26 -25.46 -5.73
N ARG A 156 -15.20 -24.79 -5.24
CA ARG A 156 -13.84 -25.09 -5.68
C ARG A 156 -13.52 -26.57 -5.47
N GLY A 157 -13.08 -27.23 -6.54
CA GLY A 157 -12.69 -28.65 -6.53
C GLY A 157 -13.74 -29.61 -7.09
N GLU A 158 -14.94 -29.13 -7.44
CA GLU A 158 -16.03 -29.99 -7.93
C GLU A 158 -16.17 -30.00 -9.46
N ASP A 159 -15.68 -28.97 -10.15
CA ASP A 159 -15.72 -28.93 -11.61
C ASP A 159 -14.60 -29.79 -12.20
N THR A 160 -14.93 -30.88 -12.90
CA THR A 160 -13.95 -31.80 -13.51
C THR A 160 -14.00 -31.87 -15.04
N GLU A 161 -12.84 -32.01 -15.67
CA GLU A 161 -12.63 -32.43 -17.06
C GLU A 161 -11.83 -33.75 -17.05
N ASN A 162 -12.32 -34.79 -17.73
CA ASN A 162 -11.64 -36.10 -17.80
C ASN A 162 -11.26 -36.68 -16.42
N GLY A 163 -12.09 -36.44 -15.39
CA GLY A 163 -11.84 -36.90 -14.02
C GLY A 163 -10.82 -36.08 -13.23
N LYS A 164 -10.29 -34.99 -13.78
CA LYS A 164 -9.41 -34.03 -13.10
C LYS A 164 -10.11 -32.70 -12.90
N VAL A 165 -9.83 -32.00 -11.80
CA VAL A 165 -10.45 -30.69 -11.56
C VAL A 165 -9.96 -29.69 -12.61
N TRP A 166 -10.87 -28.94 -13.25
CA TRP A 166 -10.55 -27.95 -14.30
C TRP A 166 -9.45 -26.97 -13.86
N THR A 167 -9.51 -26.50 -12.60
CA THR A 167 -8.50 -25.60 -12.03
C THR A 167 -7.10 -26.19 -12.06
N GLU A 168 -6.95 -27.50 -11.88
CA GLU A 168 -5.66 -28.18 -11.83
C GLU A 168 -5.05 -28.37 -13.23
N CYS A 169 -5.87 -28.73 -14.22
CA CYS A 169 -5.45 -28.88 -15.61
C CYS A 169 -4.84 -27.60 -16.17
N TYR A 170 -5.53 -26.48 -16.00
CA TYR A 170 -5.09 -25.18 -16.52
C TYR A 170 -3.98 -24.53 -15.68
N LYS A 171 -4.00 -24.67 -14.35
CA LYS A 171 -2.95 -24.15 -13.46
C LYS A 171 -1.57 -24.67 -13.88
N ASN A 172 -1.44 -25.97 -14.13
CA ASN A 172 -0.18 -26.59 -14.54
C ASN A 172 0.36 -26.05 -15.87
N ILE A 173 -0.53 -25.75 -16.83
CA ILE A 173 -0.13 -25.16 -18.12
C ILE A 173 0.33 -23.73 -17.92
N PHE A 174 -0.40 -22.95 -17.12
CA PHE A 174 -0.09 -21.56 -16.84
C PHE A 174 1.23 -21.39 -16.07
N GLU A 175 1.44 -22.15 -15.00
CA GLU A 175 2.68 -22.15 -14.20
C GLU A 175 3.92 -22.45 -15.04
N ARG A 176 3.81 -23.40 -15.97
CA ARG A 176 4.89 -23.73 -16.91
C ARG A 176 5.29 -22.53 -17.76
N HIS A 177 4.34 -21.72 -18.20
CA HIS A 177 4.62 -20.56 -19.04
C HIS A 177 5.14 -19.36 -18.24
N ILE A 178 4.59 -19.10 -17.06
CA ILE A 178 5.16 -18.11 -16.14
C ILE A 178 6.61 -18.48 -15.81
N LYS A 179 6.90 -19.76 -15.59
CA LYS A 179 8.27 -20.24 -15.40
C LYS A 179 9.18 -19.93 -16.57
N LYS A 180 8.71 -20.10 -17.81
CA LYS A 180 9.46 -19.67 -19.01
C LYS A 180 9.74 -18.16 -18.99
N PHE A 181 8.74 -17.31 -18.69
CA PHE A 181 8.93 -15.85 -18.59
C PHE A 181 9.95 -15.45 -17.53
N CYS A 182 9.87 -16.06 -16.35
CA CYS A 182 10.82 -15.85 -15.27
C CYS A 182 12.24 -16.24 -15.70
N LEU A 183 12.42 -17.43 -16.27
CA LEU A 183 13.73 -17.92 -16.73
C LEU A 183 14.33 -17.03 -17.83
N ALA A 184 13.54 -16.62 -18.82
CA ALA A 184 14.01 -15.75 -19.90
C ALA A 184 14.44 -14.36 -19.42
N ASN A 185 13.96 -13.94 -18.25
CA ASN A 185 14.36 -12.71 -17.58
C ASN A 185 15.37 -12.94 -16.44
N GLY A 186 16.03 -14.10 -16.42
CA GLY A 186 17.10 -14.42 -15.46
C GLY A 186 16.63 -14.68 -14.03
N ILE A 187 15.36 -15.08 -13.85
CA ILE A 187 14.82 -15.56 -12.57
C ILE A 187 14.80 -17.08 -12.59
N GLU A 188 15.66 -17.69 -11.78
CA GLU A 188 15.68 -19.14 -11.54
C GLU A 188 14.81 -19.50 -10.34
N SER A 189 14.15 -20.66 -10.42
CA SER A 189 13.48 -21.29 -9.27
C SER A 189 14.44 -22.22 -8.55
N ASP A 190 14.23 -22.46 -7.26
CA ASP A 190 14.89 -23.54 -6.53
C ASP A 190 14.37 -24.93 -6.95
N ALA A 191 14.84 -25.97 -6.26
CA ALA A 191 14.47 -27.36 -6.50
C ALA A 191 12.96 -27.65 -6.28
N ASP A 192 12.30 -26.85 -5.44
CA ASP A 192 10.87 -26.95 -5.13
C ASP A 192 10.02 -26.08 -6.09
N GLY A 193 10.64 -25.44 -7.08
CA GLY A 193 9.96 -24.56 -8.03
C GLY A 193 9.64 -23.17 -7.48
N LYS A 194 10.22 -22.78 -6.34
CA LYS A 194 10.01 -21.47 -5.71
C LYS A 194 11.01 -20.43 -6.21
N TYR A 195 10.55 -19.20 -6.40
CA TYR A 195 11.38 -18.08 -6.82
C TYR A 195 11.87 -17.26 -5.63
N HIS A 196 13.11 -17.47 -5.22
CA HIS A 196 13.73 -16.74 -4.11
C HIS A 196 14.52 -15.53 -4.63
N LEU A 197 13.85 -14.39 -4.76
CA LEU A 197 14.50 -13.14 -5.15
C LEU A 197 14.76 -12.23 -3.95
N SER A 198 16.01 -11.81 -3.78
CA SER A 198 16.36 -10.70 -2.88
C SER A 198 15.61 -9.42 -3.29
N ARG A 199 15.50 -8.45 -2.37
CA ARG A 199 14.85 -7.17 -2.68
C ARG A 199 15.49 -6.46 -3.88
N ASN A 200 16.81 -6.50 -3.99
CA ASN A 200 17.53 -5.88 -5.09
C ASN A 200 17.26 -6.59 -6.41
N GLN A 201 17.21 -7.93 -6.42
CA GLN A 201 16.84 -8.69 -7.61
C GLN A 201 15.38 -8.42 -8.02
N ARG A 202 14.45 -8.33 -7.07
CA ARG A 202 13.05 -7.94 -7.34
C ARG A 202 12.96 -6.54 -7.94
N ALA A 203 13.71 -5.58 -7.41
CA ALA A 203 13.75 -4.22 -7.93
C ALA A 203 14.37 -4.15 -9.33
N LYS A 204 15.44 -4.91 -9.57
CA LYS A 204 16.07 -5.04 -10.88
C LYS A 204 15.09 -5.62 -11.90
N PHE A 205 14.48 -6.76 -11.61
CA PHE A 205 13.47 -7.37 -12.47
C PHE A 205 12.30 -6.41 -12.74
N TYR A 206 11.76 -5.79 -11.70
CA TYR A 206 10.68 -4.81 -11.85
C TYR A 206 11.06 -3.70 -12.85
N ASN A 207 12.29 -3.19 -12.78
CA ASN A 207 12.72 -2.07 -13.62
C ASN A 207 13.14 -2.49 -15.03
N GLU A 208 13.76 -3.66 -15.17
CA GLU A 208 14.53 -4.05 -16.35
C GLU A 208 13.85 -5.14 -17.18
N ALA A 209 13.01 -6.00 -16.59
CA ALA A 209 12.42 -7.14 -17.28
C ALA A 209 11.61 -6.69 -18.50
N THR A 210 11.79 -7.40 -19.60
CA THR A 210 11.11 -7.16 -20.86
C THR A 210 10.26 -8.36 -21.25
N TYR A 211 9.35 -8.10 -22.16
CA TYR A 211 8.69 -9.14 -22.92
C TYR A 211 9.74 -9.91 -23.74
N THR A 212 9.84 -11.23 -23.57
CA THR A 212 10.91 -12.04 -24.20
C THR A 212 10.36 -13.27 -24.92
N PHE A 213 9.08 -13.28 -25.24
CA PHE A 213 8.42 -14.40 -25.93
C PHE A 213 7.55 -13.89 -27.07
N GLY A 214 6.92 -14.82 -27.76
CA GLY A 214 6.41 -14.64 -29.11
C GLY A 214 7.16 -15.62 -30.00
N GLU A 215 6.41 -16.46 -30.69
CA GLU A 215 6.93 -17.28 -31.80
C GLU A 215 7.95 -16.47 -32.63
N ASN A 216 8.85 -17.14 -33.34
CA ASN A 216 9.76 -16.49 -34.30
C ASN A 216 9.01 -15.72 -35.41
N ASP A 217 7.67 -15.74 -35.40
CA ASP A 217 6.78 -14.95 -36.23
C ASP A 217 6.35 -13.65 -35.50
N PRO A 218 6.91 -12.49 -35.89
CA PRO A 218 6.52 -11.19 -35.33
C PRO A 218 5.07 -10.80 -35.61
N SER A 219 4.41 -11.41 -36.60
CA SER A 219 3.03 -11.06 -36.99
C SER A 219 1.97 -11.49 -35.97
N LYS A 220 2.35 -12.36 -35.03
CA LYS A 220 1.46 -12.87 -33.97
C LYS A 220 1.74 -12.24 -32.60
N ARG A 221 2.65 -11.28 -32.52
CA ARG A 221 3.03 -10.63 -31.26
C ARG A 221 2.20 -9.38 -31.02
N VAL A 222 1.66 -9.25 -29.81
CA VAL A 222 0.97 -8.03 -29.36
C VAL A 222 1.96 -7.00 -28.78
N TYR A 223 3.10 -7.46 -28.27
CA TYR A 223 4.14 -6.62 -27.66
C TYR A 223 5.49 -6.80 -28.35
N GLU A 224 6.28 -5.72 -28.40
CA GLU A 224 7.67 -5.77 -28.85
C GLU A 224 8.57 -6.37 -27.76
N GLU A 225 9.66 -7.05 -28.13
CA GLU A 225 10.61 -7.65 -27.19
C GLU A 225 11.33 -6.63 -26.27
N THR A 226 11.27 -5.34 -26.63
CA THR A 226 11.83 -4.25 -25.82
C THR A 226 10.84 -3.75 -24.76
N THR A 227 9.57 -4.15 -24.86
CA THR A 227 8.50 -3.67 -23.99
C THR A 227 8.74 -4.11 -22.56
N LYS A 228 8.82 -3.15 -21.63
CA LYS A 228 9.03 -3.46 -20.21
C LYS A 228 7.79 -4.10 -19.60
N LEU A 229 7.97 -5.21 -18.87
CA LEU A 229 6.88 -5.92 -18.20
C LEU A 229 6.14 -5.05 -17.17
N LYS A 230 6.81 -4.06 -16.56
CA LYS A 230 6.16 -3.10 -15.65
C LYS A 230 5.14 -2.18 -16.32
N ASN A 231 5.17 -2.09 -17.65
CA ASN A 231 4.25 -1.28 -18.45
C ASN A 231 3.12 -2.12 -19.07
N ILE A 232 3.12 -3.44 -18.87
CA ILE A 232 2.10 -4.35 -19.39
C ILE A 232 1.26 -4.84 -18.22
N GLY A 233 -0.07 -4.84 -18.37
CA GLY A 233 -0.94 -5.51 -17.40
C GLY A 233 -0.72 -7.03 -17.45
N PHE A 234 -0.59 -7.68 -16.30
CA PHE A 234 -0.33 -9.12 -16.21
C PHE A 234 -1.26 -9.97 -17.08
N TRP A 235 -2.56 -9.67 -17.06
CA TRP A 235 -3.53 -10.43 -17.84
C TRP A 235 -3.48 -10.11 -19.33
N ASN A 236 -3.08 -8.89 -19.70
CA ASN A 236 -2.88 -8.55 -21.09
C ASN A 236 -1.67 -9.30 -21.65
N LEU A 237 -0.61 -9.48 -20.84
CA LEU A 237 0.53 -10.29 -21.21
C LEU A 237 0.14 -11.76 -21.43
N VAL A 238 -0.64 -12.34 -20.51
CA VAL A 238 -1.13 -13.73 -20.63
C VAL A 238 -1.98 -13.92 -21.87
N LEU A 239 -2.95 -13.03 -22.11
CA LEU A 239 -3.90 -13.15 -23.22
C LEU A 239 -3.23 -12.86 -24.58
N ALA A 240 -2.14 -12.09 -24.58
CA ALA A 240 -1.35 -11.80 -25.77
C ALA A 240 -0.53 -12.99 -26.27
N GLU A 241 -0.29 -14.01 -25.46
CA GLU A 241 0.50 -15.18 -25.86
C GLU A 241 -0.34 -16.13 -26.72
N PRO A 242 0.05 -16.48 -27.96
CA PRO A 242 -0.76 -17.34 -28.83
C PRO A 242 -1.08 -18.72 -28.22
N GLU A 243 -0.13 -19.33 -27.50
CA GLU A 243 -0.30 -20.64 -26.86
C GLU A 243 -1.18 -20.61 -25.60
N ILE A 244 -1.25 -19.46 -24.92
CA ILE A 244 -1.96 -19.31 -23.64
C ILE A 244 -3.18 -18.42 -23.78
N GLY A 245 -3.35 -17.65 -24.84
CA GLY A 245 -4.46 -16.70 -24.99
C GLY A 245 -5.80 -17.40 -25.02
N GLY A 246 -5.90 -18.50 -25.78
CA GLY A 246 -7.09 -19.35 -25.81
C GLY A 246 -7.28 -20.15 -24.52
N ILE A 247 -6.23 -20.85 -24.06
CA ILE A 247 -6.25 -21.68 -22.84
C ILE A 247 -6.52 -20.84 -21.60
N GLY A 248 -5.88 -19.68 -21.54
CA GLY A 248 -5.96 -18.66 -20.52
C GLY A 248 -7.16 -17.77 -20.69
N TYR A 249 -7.97 -17.86 -21.74
CA TYR A 249 -9.34 -17.33 -21.79
C TYR A 249 -10.32 -18.37 -21.26
N ASP A 250 -10.17 -19.61 -21.70
CA ASP A 250 -10.94 -20.77 -21.23
C ASP A 250 -10.76 -21.01 -19.72
N TYR A 251 -9.55 -20.86 -19.20
CA TYR A 251 -9.29 -20.89 -17.77
C TYR A 251 -10.13 -19.84 -17.05
N LEU A 252 -10.27 -18.63 -17.59
CA LEU A 252 -11.00 -17.55 -16.93
C LEU A 252 -12.49 -17.85 -16.93
N LEU A 253 -12.98 -18.31 -18.07
CA LEU A 253 -14.37 -18.66 -18.28
C LEU A 253 -14.78 -19.84 -17.40
N LYS A 254 -14.00 -20.93 -17.44
CA LYS A 254 -14.38 -22.23 -16.85
C LYS A 254 -13.94 -22.40 -15.40
N THR A 255 -12.86 -21.76 -14.99
CA THR A 255 -12.35 -21.88 -13.61
C THR A 255 -12.62 -20.66 -12.77
N SER A 256 -13.26 -19.64 -13.37
CA SER A 256 -13.49 -18.33 -12.76
C SER A 256 -12.24 -17.85 -12.05
N GLY A 257 -11.23 -17.39 -12.81
CA GLY A 257 -10.04 -16.73 -12.24
C GLY A 257 -10.35 -15.38 -11.58
N TYR A 258 -11.60 -15.20 -11.13
CA TYR A 258 -12.17 -14.18 -10.28
C TYR A 258 -11.32 -13.86 -9.04
N ASN A 259 -10.53 -14.82 -8.53
CA ASN A 259 -9.55 -14.56 -7.47
C ASN A 259 -8.37 -13.67 -7.92
N ALA A 260 -8.14 -13.52 -9.23
CA ALA A 260 -7.02 -12.78 -9.79
C ALA A 260 -7.40 -11.74 -10.87
N PHE A 261 -8.66 -11.66 -11.34
CA PHE A 261 -9.08 -10.68 -12.38
C PHE A 261 -9.39 -9.27 -11.92
N LEU A 262 -9.70 -9.04 -10.64
CA LEU A 262 -10.08 -7.67 -10.22
C LEU A 262 -8.91 -6.69 -10.17
N ILE A 263 -7.66 -7.18 -10.27
CA ILE A 263 -6.49 -6.31 -10.24
C ILE A 263 -5.48 -6.72 -11.31
N ASN A 264 -5.62 -6.13 -12.49
CA ASN A 264 -4.60 -6.20 -13.54
C ASN A 264 -3.39 -5.35 -13.14
N TYR A 265 -2.60 -5.86 -12.19
CA TYR A 265 -1.31 -5.28 -11.83
C TYR A 265 -0.37 -5.28 -13.02
N ASN A 266 0.70 -4.47 -12.96
CA ASN A 266 1.76 -4.65 -13.93
C ASN A 266 2.39 -6.06 -13.84
N ALA A 267 2.74 -6.62 -14.99
CA ALA A 267 3.19 -8.00 -15.13
C ALA A 267 4.45 -8.29 -14.31
N ALA A 268 5.38 -7.32 -14.26
CA ALA A 268 6.61 -7.48 -13.48
C ALA A 268 6.35 -7.67 -11.97
N SER A 269 5.37 -6.96 -11.42
CA SER A 269 4.97 -7.15 -10.02
C SER A 269 4.18 -8.44 -9.82
N ALA A 270 3.25 -8.75 -10.73
CA ALA A 270 2.37 -9.91 -10.62
C ALA A 270 3.14 -11.23 -10.69
N MET A 271 4.10 -11.37 -11.61
CA MET A 271 4.91 -12.60 -11.75
C MET A 271 5.69 -12.97 -10.49
N ILE A 272 6.08 -11.97 -9.69
CA ILE A 272 6.82 -12.18 -8.43
C ILE A 272 5.87 -12.40 -7.25
N ARG A 273 4.65 -11.86 -7.29
CA ARG A 273 3.78 -11.72 -6.11
C ARG A 273 2.48 -12.50 -6.16
N ASN A 274 2.07 -13.03 -7.31
CA ASN A 274 0.78 -13.70 -7.39
C ASN A 274 0.87 -15.06 -6.68
N ASN A 275 0.26 -15.15 -5.50
CA ASN A 275 0.18 -16.36 -4.67
C ASN A 275 -0.52 -17.54 -5.38
N GLU A 276 -1.17 -17.34 -6.52
CA GLU A 276 -1.70 -18.42 -7.35
C GLU A 276 -0.62 -19.14 -8.18
N PHE A 277 0.56 -18.55 -8.37
CA PHE A 277 1.58 -19.04 -9.32
C PHE A 277 3.03 -18.99 -8.80
N ALA A 278 3.26 -18.38 -7.63
CA ALA A 278 4.41 -18.63 -6.77
C ALA A 278 3.83 -19.01 -5.39
N PRO A 279 4.40 -19.99 -4.66
CA PRO A 279 3.89 -20.40 -3.35
C PRO A 279 4.18 -19.30 -2.33
N GLY A 280 3.37 -18.25 -2.35
CA GLY A 280 3.32 -17.25 -1.31
C GLY A 280 2.52 -17.81 -0.14
N SER A 281 3.08 -17.62 1.04
CA SER A 281 2.57 -18.18 2.29
C SER A 281 1.07 -17.90 2.51
N THR A 282 0.37 -18.88 3.08
CA THR A 282 -1.06 -18.85 3.46
C THR A 282 -1.32 -18.03 4.74
N ARG A 283 -0.40 -17.17 5.15
CA ARG A 283 -0.35 -16.58 6.50
C ARG A 283 -0.94 -15.18 6.54
N PHE A 284 -2.16 -15.05 6.02
CA PHE A 284 -2.87 -13.79 6.17
C PHE A 284 -3.24 -13.55 7.64
N ARG A 285 -2.99 -12.33 8.10
CA ARG A 285 -3.34 -11.86 9.44
C ARG A 285 -4.23 -10.63 9.36
N SER A 286 -5.08 -10.47 10.36
CA SER A 286 -5.79 -9.24 10.69
C SER A 286 -5.28 -8.67 12.01
N ILE A 287 -5.74 -7.48 12.38
CA ILE A 287 -5.46 -6.90 13.69
C ILE A 287 -6.71 -7.07 14.56
N LYS A 288 -6.55 -7.57 15.78
CA LYS A 288 -7.67 -7.66 16.73
C LYS A 288 -8.22 -6.28 17.03
N GLY A 289 -9.53 -6.09 16.87
CA GLY A 289 -10.15 -4.78 17.00
C GLY A 289 -9.99 -3.89 15.76
N GLY A 290 -9.33 -4.36 14.70
CA GLY A 290 -9.31 -3.75 13.38
C GLY A 290 -8.16 -2.79 13.10
N PHE A 291 -7.90 -2.55 11.82
CA PHE A 291 -6.73 -1.80 11.36
C PHE A 291 -6.72 -0.32 11.76
N SER A 292 -7.88 0.30 11.98
CA SER A 292 -7.92 1.72 12.38
C SER A 292 -7.19 2.01 13.70
N ILE A 293 -7.06 1.02 14.59
CA ILE A 293 -6.30 1.14 15.84
C ILE A 293 -4.80 1.39 15.58
N LEU A 294 -4.24 0.80 14.51
CA LEU A 294 -2.83 1.01 14.14
C LEU A 294 -2.57 2.50 13.86
N PHE A 295 -3.44 3.14 13.10
CA PHE A 295 -3.28 4.55 12.74
C PHE A 295 -3.49 5.49 13.93
N ASP A 296 -4.38 5.12 14.85
CA ASP A 296 -4.59 5.84 16.10
C ASP A 296 -3.36 5.82 17.00
N LYS A 297 -2.69 4.65 17.11
CA LYS A 297 -1.41 4.51 17.82
C LYS A 297 -0.26 5.22 17.11
N MET A 298 -0.20 5.16 15.77
CA MET A 298 0.80 5.91 15.00
C MET A 298 0.67 7.41 15.23
N PHE A 299 -0.55 7.95 15.16
CA PHE A 299 -0.81 9.36 15.40
C PHE A 299 -0.37 9.79 16.80
N ARG A 300 -0.72 9.00 17.82
CA ARG A 300 -0.28 9.23 19.20
C ARG A 300 1.24 9.26 19.33
N THR A 301 1.93 8.33 18.67
CA THR A 301 3.40 8.24 18.71
C THR A 301 4.04 9.45 18.04
N ILE A 302 3.45 9.96 16.96
CA ILE A 302 3.90 11.19 16.29
C ILE A 302 3.82 12.36 17.27
N GLU A 303 2.67 12.55 17.95
CA GLU A 303 2.52 13.62 18.95
C GLU A 303 3.58 13.52 20.05
N GLU A 304 3.78 12.33 20.60
CA GLU A 304 4.77 12.09 21.66
C GLU A 304 6.21 12.38 21.20
N ASN A 305 6.57 11.94 19.99
CA ASN A 305 7.88 12.20 19.40
C ASN A 305 8.09 13.69 19.13
N CYS A 306 7.09 14.39 18.61
CA CYS A 306 7.17 15.83 18.35
C CYS A 306 7.36 16.61 19.65
N ILE A 307 6.58 16.30 20.69
CA ILE A 307 6.76 16.91 22.04
C ILE A 307 8.17 16.65 22.56
N LYS A 308 8.62 15.39 22.51
CA LYS A 308 9.95 14.99 22.99
C LYS A 308 11.08 15.73 22.29
N ASN A 309 10.93 16.00 21.00
CA ASN A 309 11.94 16.62 20.15
C ASN A 309 11.76 18.14 19.99
N GLY A 310 10.79 18.75 20.69
CA GLY A 310 10.51 20.19 20.60
C GLY A 310 10.01 20.63 19.22
N ILE A 311 9.40 19.72 18.45
CA ILE A 311 8.80 19.97 17.14
C ILE A 311 7.33 20.32 17.35
N GLU A 312 6.85 21.38 16.72
CA GLU A 312 5.43 21.70 16.72
C GLU A 312 4.68 20.74 15.78
N PHE A 313 3.60 20.14 16.27
CA PHE A 313 2.78 19.22 15.47
C PHE A 313 1.33 19.70 15.37
N ASN A 314 0.88 19.83 14.12
CA ASN A 314 -0.45 20.32 13.80
C ASN A 314 -1.16 19.38 12.83
N TYR A 315 -2.39 19.00 13.18
CA TYR A 315 -3.29 18.27 12.30
C TYR A 315 -4.46 19.16 11.89
N HIS A 316 -4.53 19.43 10.60
CA HIS A 316 -5.51 20.28 9.93
C HIS A 316 -6.53 19.40 9.21
N SER A 317 -7.52 18.92 9.95
CA SER A 317 -8.62 18.14 9.38
C SER A 317 -9.57 18.99 8.56
N GLY A 318 -10.18 18.41 7.53
CA GLY A 318 -11.12 19.09 6.66
C GLY A 318 -10.49 19.96 5.59
N TYR A 319 -9.18 19.83 5.33
CA TYR A 319 -8.48 20.60 4.30
C TYR A 319 -7.86 19.67 3.26
N LYS A 320 -8.15 19.95 1.98
CA LYS A 320 -7.57 19.24 0.84
C LYS A 320 -6.58 20.14 0.11
N LEU A 321 -5.45 19.59 -0.32
CA LEU A 321 -4.58 20.27 -1.27
C LEU A 321 -5.32 20.49 -2.61
N THR A 322 -5.42 21.73 -3.06
CA THR A 322 -6.01 22.08 -4.36
C THR A 322 -4.96 22.37 -5.43
N SER A 323 -3.86 23.02 -5.05
CA SER A 323 -2.72 23.24 -5.94
C SER A 323 -1.42 23.38 -5.17
N ILE A 324 -0.32 23.00 -5.79
CA ILE A 324 1.04 23.17 -5.28
C ILE A 324 1.96 23.60 -6.43
N HIS A 325 2.87 24.52 -6.16
CA HIS A 325 3.82 25.04 -7.15
C HIS A 325 5.17 25.35 -6.48
N ALA A 326 6.24 25.25 -7.26
CA ALA A 326 7.57 25.63 -6.79
C ALA A 326 7.70 27.17 -6.79
N LEU A 327 8.09 27.71 -5.64
CA LEU A 327 8.49 29.11 -5.47
C LEU A 327 10.01 29.18 -5.48
N LYS A 328 10.59 30.00 -6.35
CA LYS A 328 12.01 30.30 -6.35
C LYS A 328 12.23 31.62 -5.62
N ASP A 329 12.90 31.57 -4.49
CA ASP A 329 13.25 32.77 -3.72
C ASP A 329 14.73 32.70 -3.32
N GLU A 330 15.53 33.68 -3.77
CA GLU A 330 16.95 33.83 -3.44
C GLU A 330 17.81 32.53 -3.45
N GLY A 331 17.54 31.59 -4.37
CA GLY A 331 18.28 30.33 -4.48
C GLY A 331 17.79 29.18 -3.59
N LEU A 332 16.69 29.36 -2.86
CA LEU A 332 15.94 28.31 -2.16
C LEU A 332 14.63 28.01 -2.91
N THR A 333 14.35 26.72 -3.13
CA THR A 333 13.06 26.28 -3.68
C THR A 333 12.14 25.96 -2.51
N LYS A 334 11.11 26.79 -2.30
CA LYS A 334 9.99 26.48 -1.38
C LYS A 334 8.79 25.99 -2.17
N ALA A 335 7.82 25.37 -1.52
CA ALA A 335 6.54 25.06 -2.14
C ALA A 335 5.48 26.09 -1.70
N GLY A 336 4.82 26.71 -2.67
CA GLY A 336 3.58 27.46 -2.47
C GLY A 336 2.38 26.54 -2.70
N PHE A 337 1.35 26.62 -1.86
CA PHE A 337 0.17 25.77 -2.00
C PHE A 337 -1.12 26.47 -1.58
N THR A 338 -2.23 25.95 -2.09
CA THR A 338 -3.59 26.37 -1.73
C THR A 338 -4.40 25.19 -1.21
N LEU A 339 -5.40 25.48 -0.39
CA LEU A 339 -6.25 24.48 0.24
C LEU A 339 -7.71 24.70 -0.17
N GLY A 340 -8.48 23.61 -0.20
CA GLY A 340 -9.94 23.62 -0.24
C GLY A 340 -10.53 23.04 1.04
N GLU A 341 -11.69 23.52 1.44
CA GLU A 341 -12.37 23.08 2.66
C GLU A 341 -13.26 21.86 2.45
N HIS A 342 -13.52 21.13 3.54
CA HIS A 342 -14.45 20.01 3.55
C HIS A 342 -15.84 20.41 3.06
N GLY A 343 -16.40 19.65 2.12
CA GLY A 343 -17.66 19.98 1.46
C GLY A 343 -17.51 20.86 0.21
N ASN A 344 -16.38 21.56 0.05
CA ASN A 344 -16.05 22.33 -1.16
C ASN A 344 -14.59 22.13 -1.59
N GLN A 345 -14.15 20.87 -1.54
CA GLN A 345 -12.73 20.50 -1.61
C GLN A 345 -12.06 20.77 -2.97
N TRP A 346 -12.84 21.16 -3.97
CA TRP A 346 -12.38 21.44 -5.33
C TRP A 346 -12.17 22.93 -5.59
N GLN A 347 -12.63 23.79 -4.68
CA GLN A 347 -12.44 25.23 -4.75
C GLN A 347 -11.40 25.65 -3.72
N SER A 348 -10.43 26.46 -4.16
CA SER A 348 -9.45 27.07 -3.26
C SER A 348 -10.14 28.05 -2.32
N THR A 349 -9.73 28.08 -1.06
CA THR A 349 -10.13 29.10 -0.07
C THR A 349 -9.50 30.47 -0.36
N GLY A 350 -8.67 30.59 -1.39
CA GLY A 350 -7.98 31.83 -1.77
C GLY A 350 -6.74 32.14 -0.94
N GLY A 351 -6.49 31.40 0.14
CA GLY A 351 -5.26 31.51 0.95
C GLY A 351 -4.06 30.84 0.25
N SER A 352 -2.94 31.56 0.17
CA SER A 352 -1.65 31.01 -0.26
C SER A 352 -0.79 30.70 0.96
N HIS A 353 -0.34 29.46 1.05
CA HIS A 353 0.54 28.97 2.11
C HIS A 353 1.90 28.63 1.52
N THR A 354 2.94 28.61 2.37
CA THR A 354 4.27 28.18 1.95
C THR A 354 4.84 27.14 2.91
N THR A 355 5.67 26.24 2.40
CA THR A 355 6.33 25.21 3.18
C THR A 355 7.72 24.93 2.62
N ASP A 356 8.65 24.50 3.48
CA ASP A 356 10.02 24.17 3.07
C ASP A 356 10.09 22.75 2.51
N TYR A 357 9.23 21.83 2.99
CA TYR A 357 9.12 20.46 2.50
C TYR A 357 7.65 20.07 2.34
N ALA A 358 7.29 19.60 1.14
CA ALA A 358 5.95 19.10 0.85
C ALA A 358 5.95 17.61 0.53
N PHE A 359 5.05 16.86 1.17
CA PHE A 359 4.85 15.43 0.93
C PHE A 359 3.43 15.16 0.41
N LEU A 360 3.34 14.61 -0.81
CA LEU A 360 2.07 14.25 -1.44
C LEU A 360 1.79 12.76 -1.16
N CYS A 361 0.76 12.46 -0.36
CA CYS A 361 0.57 11.14 0.26
C CYS A 361 -0.71 10.42 -0.15
#